data_AF-M4F8E9-F1
#
_entry.id   AF-M4F8E9-F1
#
_cell.length_a   1.000
_cell.length_b   1.000
_cell.length_c   1.000
_cell.angle_alpha   90.00
_cell.angle_beta   90.00
_cell.angle_gamma   90.00
#
_symmetry.space_group_name_H-M   'P 1'
#
loop_
_entity.id
_entity.type
_entity.pdbx_description
1 polymer ?
#
loop_
_entity_poly.entity_id
_entity_poly.type
_entity_poly.pdbx_seq_one_letter_code
_entity_poly.pdbx_strand_id
1 'polypeptide(L)'
;MFFSCVNPFKALFPKKNNACISPHLLFLVNKFEISLTASIAELVPKDDDEDDFLTYSWMIDAMHSLCETHLGFTTLMTTDVDLPHVSDMEESLIEMYVDISSKLLDLCDAFTSELYRLNHGNMFLNIAFSNPDEFHSSHLDRWKQHMASKNPSIENCGKVLRSLAESLNHHYNSLYKKMTKKEKQYEKEKVLLRALYGVMANTLYIFSVFAAAFTRSSKNLLHLTIPKEMEEEEEVRWGQAFVELQNMVKPKTRNTSLSKRFGVIRDLEAVESGVEKLFTQRSKKGVLIY
;
A
#
# COMPACT_ATOMS: atom_id res chain seq x y z
N MET A 1 -5.19 12.86 -4.86
CA MET A 1 -6.44 13.01 -4.10
C MET A 1 -6.04 13.46 -2.71
N PHE A 2 -6.33 14.71 -2.34
CA PHE A 2 -6.01 15.21 -1.00
C PHE A 2 -7.19 14.83 -0.09
N PHE A 3 -6.96 13.99 0.91
CA PHE A 3 -7.92 13.85 2.00
C PHE A 3 -7.93 15.16 2.79
N SER A 4 -8.72 16.14 2.36
CA SER A 4 -8.98 17.34 3.15
C SER A 4 -10.07 17.02 4.19
N CYS A 5 -9.78 16.10 5.11
CA CYS A 5 -10.59 15.96 6.31
C CYS A 5 -10.24 17.10 7.26
N VAL A 6 -11.26 17.77 7.80
CA VAL A 6 -11.14 18.43 9.13
C VAL A 6 -10.51 17.39 10.06
N ASN A 7 -9.42 17.76 10.76
CA ASN A 7 -8.55 16.82 11.45
C ASN A 7 -9.36 15.79 12.24
N PRO A 8 -9.42 14.52 11.76
CA PRO A 8 -10.27 13.49 12.34
C PRO A 8 -9.93 13.21 13.81
N PHE A 9 -8.65 13.28 14.15
CA PHE A 9 -8.15 13.00 15.50
C PHE A 9 -8.42 14.14 16.47
N LYS A 10 -8.18 15.40 16.08
CA LYS A 10 -8.56 16.57 16.88
C LYS A 10 -10.05 16.60 17.22
N ALA A 11 -10.83 16.10 16.27
CA ALA A 11 -12.27 16.05 16.37
C ALA A 11 -12.75 14.85 17.22
N LEU A 12 -12.04 13.72 17.18
CA LEU A 12 -12.28 12.56 18.05
C LEU A 12 -11.71 12.73 19.48
N PHE A 13 -10.62 13.46 19.60
CA PHE A 13 -9.78 13.65 20.79
C PHE A 13 -9.39 15.14 20.94
N PRO A 14 -10.33 16.07 21.20
CA PRO A 14 -9.93 17.42 21.54
C PRO A 14 -9.08 17.41 22.82
N LYS A 15 -8.09 18.29 22.96
CA LYS A 15 -7.14 18.37 24.11
C LYS A 15 -7.76 18.30 25.51
N LYS A 16 -9.08 18.52 25.66
CA LYS A 16 -9.85 18.40 26.91
C LYS A 16 -10.57 17.04 27.11
N ASN A 17 -10.74 16.23 26.06
CA ASN A 17 -11.48 14.96 26.07
C ASN A 17 -10.60 13.72 26.28
N ASN A 18 -9.27 13.82 26.30
CA ASN A 18 -8.40 12.71 26.73
C ASN A 18 -8.67 12.30 28.19
N ALA A 19 -9.39 13.14 28.96
CA ALA A 19 -9.91 12.82 30.29
C ALA A 19 -11.13 11.86 30.29
N CYS A 20 -11.73 11.57 29.13
CA CYS A 20 -12.89 10.69 28.96
C CYS A 20 -12.52 9.42 28.16
N ILE A 21 -11.31 8.87 28.34
CA ILE A 21 -10.95 7.55 27.81
C ILE A 21 -10.37 6.77 28.97
N SER A 22 -10.84 5.54 29.15
CA SER A 22 -10.28 4.67 30.17
C SER A 22 -8.76 4.48 29.97
N PRO A 23 -7.95 4.45 31.05
CA PRO A 23 -6.51 4.20 30.95
C PRO A 23 -6.16 2.90 30.21
N HIS A 24 -7.04 1.90 30.29
CA HIS A 24 -6.88 0.63 29.59
C HIS A 24 -7.00 0.78 28.07
N LEU A 25 -8.05 1.44 27.58
CA LEU A 25 -8.23 1.69 26.15
C LEU A 25 -7.10 2.55 25.57
N LEU A 26 -6.63 3.53 26.35
CA LEU A 26 -5.48 4.35 25.99
C LEU A 26 -4.20 3.52 25.89
N PHE A 27 -3.98 2.59 26.82
CA PHE A 27 -2.84 1.65 26.76
C PHE A 27 -2.90 0.77 25.49
N LEU A 28 -4.07 0.20 25.18
CA LEU A 28 -4.25 -0.66 24.01
C LEU A 28 -3.98 0.07 22.70
N VAL A 29 -4.54 1.27 22.52
CA VAL A 29 -4.31 2.06 21.30
C VAL A 29 -2.85 2.50 21.19
N ASN A 30 -2.22 2.87 22.30
CA ASN A 30 -0.80 3.24 22.31
C ASN A 30 0.09 2.07 21.90
N LYS A 31 -0.18 0.86 22.42
CA LYS A 31 0.54 -0.36 22.04
C LYS A 31 0.39 -0.65 20.55
N PHE A 32 -0.85 -0.54 20.02
CA PHE A 32 -1.11 -0.71 18.60
C PHE A 32 -0.34 0.31 17.75
N GLU A 33 -0.39 1.60 18.12
CA GLU A 33 0.30 2.65 17.36
C GLU A 33 1.82 2.53 17.39
N ILE A 34 2.41 2.07 18.50
CA ILE A 34 3.85 1.78 18.57
C ILE A 34 4.20 0.68 17.56
N SER A 35 3.40 -0.39 17.51
CA SER A 35 3.60 -1.48 16.54
C SER A 35 3.47 -0.99 15.10
N LEU A 36 2.45 -0.17 14.81
CA LEU A 36 2.26 0.43 13.49
C LEU A 36 3.43 1.35 13.11
N THR A 37 3.94 2.13 14.04
CA THR A 37 5.09 3.01 13.84
C THR A 37 6.33 2.22 13.47
N ALA A 38 6.63 1.17 14.23
CA ALA A 38 7.78 0.30 13.96
C ALA A 38 7.64 -0.38 12.58
N SER A 39 6.47 -0.92 12.29
CA SER A 39 6.19 -1.58 11.02
C SER A 39 6.34 -0.65 9.80
N ILE A 40 5.90 0.61 9.91
CA ILE A 40 6.09 1.61 8.84
C ILE A 40 7.56 1.98 8.72
N ALA A 41 8.27 2.16 9.84
CA ALA A 41 9.68 2.53 9.84
C ALA A 41 10.57 1.44 9.22
N GLU A 42 10.23 0.16 9.39
CA GLU A 42 10.93 -0.96 8.74
C GLU A 42 10.83 -0.94 7.21
N LEU A 43 9.79 -0.31 6.65
CA LEU A 43 9.64 -0.13 5.21
C LEU A 43 10.41 1.07 4.67
N VAL A 44 10.97 1.91 5.54
CA VAL A 44 11.84 3.02 5.15
C VAL A 44 13.24 2.44 4.87
N PRO A 45 13.74 2.55 3.63
CA PRO A 45 15.08 2.10 3.25
C PRO A 45 16.13 2.83 4.08
N LYS A 46 17.25 2.14 4.34
CA LYS A 46 18.41 2.77 4.98
C LYS A 46 19.18 3.61 3.96
N ASP A 47 19.95 4.58 4.42
CA ASP A 47 20.64 5.59 3.60
C ASP A 47 21.44 5.02 2.40
N ASP A 48 21.96 3.80 2.51
CA ASP A 48 22.72 3.14 1.44
C ASP A 48 21.85 2.57 0.29
N ASP A 49 20.52 2.47 0.48
CA ASP A 49 19.56 1.79 -0.41
C ASP A 49 18.48 2.73 -1.00
N GLU A 50 18.57 4.04 -0.75
CA GLU A 50 17.52 5.02 -1.11
C GLU A 50 17.15 4.99 -2.60
N ASP A 51 18.13 4.79 -3.48
CA ASP A 51 17.92 4.81 -4.92
C ASP A 51 17.33 3.50 -5.47
N ASP A 52 17.42 2.38 -4.75
CA ASP A 52 17.13 1.03 -5.28
C ASP A 52 16.13 0.18 -4.48
N PHE A 53 15.46 0.75 -3.46
CA PHE A 53 14.60 -0.02 -2.55
C PHE A 53 13.40 -0.76 -3.17
N LEU A 54 12.77 -0.26 -4.25
CA LEU A 54 11.54 -0.82 -4.82
C LEU A 54 11.81 -2.14 -5.59
N THR A 55 11.92 -3.20 -4.81
CA THR A 55 12.20 -4.60 -5.18
C THR A 55 11.05 -5.51 -4.78
N TYR A 56 11.05 -6.75 -5.27
CA TYR A 56 10.12 -7.77 -4.79
C TYR A 56 10.29 -8.05 -3.29
N SER A 57 11.52 -8.00 -2.76
CA SER A 57 11.75 -8.15 -1.32
C SER A 57 10.99 -7.08 -0.53
N TRP A 58 11.16 -5.82 -0.91
CA TRP A 58 10.45 -4.72 -0.26
C TRP A 58 8.92 -4.85 -0.38
N MET A 59 8.42 -5.30 -1.53
CA MET A 59 6.99 -5.55 -1.71
C MET A 59 6.46 -6.69 -0.83
N ILE A 60 7.26 -7.73 -0.61
CA ILE A 60 6.95 -8.82 0.32
C ILE A 60 6.91 -8.29 1.75
N ASP A 61 7.93 -7.54 2.16
CA ASP A 61 8.01 -6.93 3.50
C ASP A 61 6.83 -5.99 3.74
N ALA A 62 6.46 -5.16 2.75
CA ALA A 62 5.30 -4.29 2.79
C ALA A 62 3.98 -5.08 2.93
N MET A 63 3.83 -6.20 2.23
CA MET A 63 2.64 -7.06 2.40
C MET A 63 2.60 -7.73 3.78
N HIS A 64 3.73 -8.17 4.31
CA HIS A 64 3.82 -8.71 5.67
C HIS A 64 3.45 -7.65 6.71
N SER A 65 4.01 -6.44 6.60
CA SER A 65 3.66 -5.29 7.44
C SER A 65 2.16 -4.99 7.43
N LEU A 66 1.52 -5.03 6.26
CA LEU A 66 0.07 -4.84 6.15
C LEU A 66 -0.72 -5.96 6.83
N CYS A 67 -0.37 -7.22 6.60
CA CYS A 67 -1.01 -8.36 7.26
C CYS A 67 -0.93 -8.26 8.79
N GLU A 68 0.24 -7.94 9.32
CA GLU A 68 0.45 -7.76 10.77
C GLU A 68 -0.34 -6.56 11.31
N THR A 69 -0.36 -5.44 10.59
CA THR A 69 -1.13 -4.24 10.96
C THR A 69 -2.63 -4.54 11.03
N HIS A 70 -3.17 -5.23 10.03
CA HIS A 70 -4.59 -5.63 9.99
C HIS A 70 -4.94 -6.67 11.06
N LEU A 71 -4.02 -7.61 11.35
CA LEU A 71 -4.18 -8.56 12.44
C LEU A 71 -4.18 -7.86 13.81
N GLY A 72 -3.27 -6.90 14.01
CA GLY A 72 -3.20 -6.07 15.20
C GLY A 72 -4.48 -5.27 15.42
N PHE A 73 -5.05 -4.70 14.35
CA PHE A 73 -6.33 -3.99 14.42
C PHE A 73 -7.51 -4.93 14.74
N THR A 74 -7.55 -6.10 14.11
CA THR A 74 -8.57 -7.12 14.40
C THR A 74 -8.48 -7.59 15.85
N THR A 75 -7.26 -7.76 16.37
CA THR A 75 -7.02 -8.06 17.78
C THR A 75 -7.53 -6.91 18.66
N LEU A 76 -7.23 -5.65 18.35
CA LEU A 76 -7.74 -4.49 19.09
C LEU A 76 -9.27 -4.42 19.09
N MET A 77 -9.92 -4.73 17.97
CA MET A 77 -11.38 -4.76 17.84
C MET A 77 -12.03 -5.85 18.71
N THR A 78 -11.38 -7.01 18.81
CA THR A 78 -11.89 -8.20 19.50
C THR A 78 -11.43 -8.32 20.95
N THR A 79 -10.41 -7.56 21.37
CA THR A 79 -9.89 -7.52 22.73
C THR A 79 -10.77 -6.61 23.60
N ASP A 80 -11.96 -7.10 23.95
CA ASP A 80 -12.74 -6.74 25.15
C ASP A 80 -14.03 -7.58 25.17
N VAL A 81 -14.02 -8.72 25.88
CA VAL A 81 -15.15 -9.67 25.96
C VAL A 81 -16.17 -9.28 27.05
N ASP A 82 -15.86 -8.28 27.88
CA ASP A 82 -16.65 -7.93 29.07
C ASP A 82 -17.61 -6.73 28.90
N LEU A 83 -17.84 -6.26 27.67
CA LEU A 83 -18.82 -5.19 27.41
C LEU A 83 -20.18 -5.75 26.96
N PRO A 84 -21.27 -5.52 27.71
CA PRO A 84 -22.60 -5.93 27.29
C PRO A 84 -23.09 -5.04 26.14
N HIS A 85 -23.69 -5.69 25.14
CA HIS A 85 -24.29 -5.14 23.91
C HIS A 85 -23.34 -4.60 22.83
N VAL A 86 -23.41 -5.25 21.66
CA VAL A 86 -23.03 -4.64 20.38
C VAL A 86 -23.86 -3.38 20.22
N SER A 87 -23.21 -2.23 20.26
CA SER A 87 -23.87 -0.95 19.98
C SER A 87 -24.16 -0.87 18.47
N ASP A 88 -25.21 -0.16 18.04
CA ASP A 88 -25.45 0.14 16.61
C ASP A 88 -24.23 0.77 15.91
N MET A 89 -23.30 1.34 16.69
CA MET A 89 -22.06 1.94 16.20
C MET A 89 -20.95 0.92 15.98
N GLU A 90 -20.85 -0.12 16.82
CA GLU A 90 -19.94 -1.25 16.60
C GLU A 90 -20.34 -2.03 15.33
N GLU A 91 -21.64 -2.24 15.11
CA GLU A 91 -22.15 -2.81 13.85
C GLU A 91 -21.77 -1.93 12.64
N SER A 92 -21.96 -0.61 12.73
CA SER A 92 -21.56 0.32 11.66
C SER A 92 -20.03 0.34 11.41
N LEU A 93 -19.20 0.11 12.44
CA LEU A 93 -17.74 -0.01 12.31
C LEU A 93 -17.36 -1.30 11.59
N ILE A 94 -18.01 -2.41 11.93
CA ILE A 94 -17.81 -3.71 11.28
C ILE A 94 -18.22 -3.62 9.80
N GLU A 95 -19.38 -3.05 9.51
CA GLU A 95 -19.85 -2.84 8.13
C GLU A 95 -18.86 -2.01 7.31
N MET A 96 -18.33 -0.92 7.88
CA MET A 96 -17.28 -0.13 7.23
C MET A 96 -16.05 -0.99 6.94
N TYR A 97 -15.57 -1.75 7.92
CA TYR A 97 -14.37 -2.57 7.76
C TYR A 97 -14.57 -3.63 6.68
N VAL A 98 -15.72 -4.30 6.64
CA VAL A 98 -16.08 -5.28 5.61
C VAL A 98 -16.14 -4.64 4.21
N ASP A 99 -16.80 -3.48 4.07
CA ASP A 99 -16.86 -2.75 2.80
C ASP A 99 -15.46 -2.34 2.31
N ILE A 100 -14.59 -1.90 3.21
CA ILE A 100 -13.19 -1.58 2.88
C ILE A 100 -12.41 -2.85 2.48
N SER A 101 -12.49 -3.91 3.28
CA SER A 101 -11.80 -5.19 3.01
C SER A 101 -12.19 -5.79 1.67
N SER A 102 -13.45 -5.64 1.24
CA SER A 102 -13.89 -6.10 -0.08
C SER A 102 -13.14 -5.39 -1.23
N LYS A 103 -12.97 -4.07 -1.15
CA LYS A 103 -12.23 -3.28 -2.16
C LYS A 103 -10.72 -3.53 -2.09
N LEU A 104 -10.19 -3.85 -0.91
CA LEU A 104 -8.80 -4.29 -0.77
C LEU A 104 -8.57 -5.64 -1.46
N LEU A 105 -9.54 -6.55 -1.39
CA LEU A 105 -9.47 -7.84 -2.08
C LEU A 105 -9.41 -7.65 -3.60
N ASP A 106 -10.22 -6.73 -4.17
CA ASP A 106 -10.15 -6.40 -5.60
C ASP A 106 -8.74 -5.95 -6.04
N LEU A 107 -8.03 -5.21 -5.19
CA LEU A 107 -6.65 -4.79 -5.45
C LEU A 107 -5.68 -5.98 -5.34
N CYS A 108 -5.83 -6.83 -4.32
CA CYS A 108 -5.04 -8.06 -4.19
C CYS A 108 -5.21 -8.99 -5.40
N ASP A 109 -6.43 -9.15 -5.90
CA ASP A 109 -6.72 -9.96 -7.09
C ASP A 109 -6.05 -9.38 -8.34
N ALA A 110 -6.08 -8.06 -8.49
CA ALA A 110 -5.39 -7.38 -9.59
C ALA A 110 -3.87 -7.55 -9.52
N PHE A 111 -3.26 -7.39 -8.34
CA PHE A 111 -1.81 -7.61 -8.15
C PHE A 111 -1.41 -9.06 -8.37
N THR A 112 -2.20 -10.00 -7.84
CA THR A 112 -2.01 -11.44 -8.05
C THR A 112 -2.06 -11.80 -9.53
N SER A 113 -3.05 -11.29 -10.26
CA SER A 113 -3.18 -11.46 -11.71
C SER A 113 -1.93 -10.95 -12.45
N GLU A 114 -1.35 -9.84 -12.01
CA GLU A 114 -0.13 -9.29 -12.59
C GLU A 114 1.10 -10.13 -12.29
N LEU A 115 1.24 -10.62 -11.06
CA LEU A 115 2.30 -11.55 -10.71
C LEU A 115 2.23 -12.82 -11.56
N TYR A 116 1.03 -13.36 -11.81
CA TYR A 116 0.85 -14.48 -12.74
C TYR A 116 1.27 -14.12 -14.17
N ARG A 117 0.92 -12.94 -14.66
CA ARG A 117 1.36 -12.46 -15.98
C ARG A 117 2.89 -12.40 -16.07
N LEU A 118 3.55 -11.84 -15.06
CA LEU A 118 5.01 -11.72 -15.00
C LEU A 118 5.67 -13.10 -14.92
N ASN A 119 5.12 -14.01 -14.11
CA ASN A 119 5.61 -15.38 -13.98
C ASN A 119 5.47 -16.16 -15.30
N HIS A 120 4.36 -15.99 -16.03
CA HIS A 120 4.21 -16.57 -17.36
C HIS A 120 5.27 -16.02 -18.35
N GLY A 121 5.61 -14.74 -18.23
CA GLY A 121 6.76 -14.15 -18.92
C GLY A 121 8.05 -14.91 -18.59
N ASN A 122 8.34 -15.12 -17.30
CA ASN A 122 9.53 -15.84 -16.85
C ASN A 122 9.64 -17.25 -17.44
N MET A 123 8.52 -17.95 -17.67
CA MET A 123 8.53 -19.26 -18.33
C MET A 123 9.12 -19.21 -19.75
N PHE A 124 8.83 -18.17 -20.54
CA PHE A 124 9.45 -18.02 -21.87
C PHE A 124 10.96 -17.84 -21.79
N LEU A 125 11.45 -17.12 -20.78
CA LEU A 125 12.89 -16.96 -20.55
C LEU A 125 13.52 -18.29 -20.11
N ASN A 126 12.93 -18.98 -19.14
CA ASN A 126 13.41 -20.27 -18.67
C ASN A 126 13.57 -21.26 -19.83
N ILE A 127 12.56 -21.37 -20.71
CA ILE A 127 12.64 -22.23 -21.90
C ILE A 127 13.77 -21.78 -22.83
N ALA A 128 13.88 -20.49 -23.11
CA ALA A 128 14.93 -19.97 -23.97
C ALA A 128 16.35 -20.30 -23.45
N PHE A 129 16.53 -20.35 -22.13
CA PHE A 129 17.81 -20.67 -21.49
C PHE A 129 17.98 -22.15 -21.12
N SER A 130 16.95 -22.99 -21.29
CA SER A 130 16.99 -24.42 -20.92
C SER A 130 17.93 -25.23 -21.82
N ASN A 131 18.11 -24.82 -23.08
CA ASN A 131 19.02 -25.45 -24.02
C ASN A 131 19.91 -24.38 -24.69
N PRO A 132 21.15 -24.16 -24.20
CA PRO A 132 22.07 -23.17 -24.75
C PRO A 132 22.42 -23.41 -26.22
N ASP A 133 22.40 -24.67 -26.66
CA ASP A 133 22.76 -25.09 -28.02
C ASP A 133 21.62 -24.84 -29.04
N GLU A 134 20.37 -24.80 -28.57
CA GLU A 134 19.14 -24.59 -29.36
C GLU A 134 18.44 -23.28 -28.96
N PHE A 135 19.21 -22.24 -28.66
CA PHE A 135 18.63 -20.95 -28.31
C PHE A 135 17.75 -20.37 -29.44
N HIS A 136 16.43 -20.57 -29.35
CA HIS A 136 15.48 -20.09 -30.34
C HIS A 136 15.03 -18.65 -30.02
N SER A 137 15.33 -17.71 -30.91
CA SER A 137 14.92 -16.30 -30.79
C SER A 137 13.40 -16.11 -30.70
N SER A 138 12.63 -17.06 -31.23
CA SER A 138 11.17 -17.04 -31.16
C SER A 138 10.64 -17.03 -29.72
N HIS A 139 11.37 -17.60 -28.74
CA HIS A 139 10.97 -17.54 -27.33
C HIS A 139 11.21 -16.16 -26.72
N LEU A 140 12.30 -15.47 -27.08
CA LEU A 140 12.52 -14.08 -26.68
C LEU A 140 11.50 -13.13 -27.34
N ASP A 141 11.15 -13.37 -28.60
CA ASP A 141 10.11 -12.59 -29.29
C ASP A 141 8.75 -12.79 -28.63
N ARG A 142 8.39 -14.04 -28.27
CA ARG A 142 7.19 -14.34 -27.47
C ARG A 142 7.21 -13.67 -26.11
N TRP A 143 8.34 -13.69 -25.41
CA TRP A 143 8.51 -12.96 -24.15
C TRP A 143 8.24 -11.46 -24.36
N LYS A 144 8.86 -10.84 -25.37
CA LYS A 144 8.71 -9.40 -25.65
C LYS A 144 7.25 -9.03 -25.95
N GLN A 145 6.55 -9.85 -26.74
CA GLN A 145 5.13 -9.70 -27.05
C GLN A 145 4.26 -9.87 -25.79
N HIS A 146 4.49 -10.93 -25.02
CA HIS A 146 3.76 -11.21 -23.78
C HIS A 146 3.91 -10.07 -22.78
N MET A 147 5.14 -9.60 -22.54
CA MET A 147 5.40 -8.48 -21.62
C MET A 147 4.88 -7.14 -22.15
N ALA A 148 4.56 -7.03 -23.44
CA ALA A 148 3.97 -5.83 -24.05
C ALA A 148 2.45 -5.78 -23.88
N SER A 149 1.80 -6.94 -23.75
CA SER A 149 0.39 -7.01 -23.41
C SER A 149 0.13 -6.31 -22.08
N LYS A 150 -0.98 -5.60 -21.94
CA LYS A 150 -1.37 -4.97 -20.67
C LYS A 150 -2.24 -5.92 -19.88
N ASN A 151 -2.18 -5.83 -18.55
CA ASN A 151 -3.15 -6.47 -17.67
C ASN A 151 -4.31 -5.49 -17.39
N PRO A 152 -5.54 -5.77 -17.87
CA PRO A 152 -6.68 -4.89 -17.65
C PRO A 152 -7.01 -4.66 -16.17
N SER A 153 -6.81 -5.67 -15.32
CA SER A 153 -7.09 -5.58 -13.88
C SER A 153 -6.17 -4.55 -13.21
N ILE A 154 -4.88 -4.55 -13.57
CA ILE A 154 -3.90 -3.58 -13.08
C ILE A 154 -4.21 -2.16 -13.55
N GLU A 155 -4.61 -2.00 -14.81
CA GLU A 155 -4.99 -0.68 -15.34
C GLU A 155 -6.21 -0.10 -14.58
N ASN A 156 -7.04 -0.96 -13.99
CA ASN A 156 -8.20 -0.56 -13.18
C ASN A 156 -7.87 -0.21 -11.72
N CYS A 157 -6.69 -0.59 -11.19
CA CYS A 157 -6.32 -0.36 -9.77
C CYS A 157 -6.48 1.10 -9.35
N GLY A 158 -6.16 2.06 -10.21
CA GLY A 158 -6.32 3.49 -9.91
C GLY A 158 -7.77 3.94 -9.69
N LYS A 159 -8.76 3.26 -10.30
CA LYS A 159 -10.18 3.52 -10.01
C LYS A 159 -10.58 2.89 -8.68
N VAL A 160 -10.15 1.66 -8.42
CA VAL A 160 -10.44 0.94 -7.17
C VAL A 160 -9.84 1.70 -5.97
N LEU A 161 -8.59 2.16 -6.06
CA LEU A 161 -7.94 2.97 -5.02
C LEU A 161 -8.71 4.25 -4.70
N ARG A 162 -9.22 4.97 -5.72
CA ARG A 162 -10.04 6.17 -5.52
C ARG A 162 -11.39 5.84 -4.87
N SER A 163 -12.05 4.79 -5.34
CA SER A 163 -13.32 4.33 -4.75
C SER A 163 -13.15 3.90 -3.29
N LEU A 164 -12.05 3.23 -2.96
CA LEU A 164 -11.70 2.87 -1.58
C LEU A 164 -11.46 4.12 -0.73
N ALA A 165 -10.67 5.08 -1.23
CA ALA A 165 -10.43 6.34 -0.55
C ALA A 165 -11.73 7.13 -0.30
N GLU A 166 -12.64 7.18 -1.27
CA GLU A 166 -13.96 7.79 -1.15
C GLU A 166 -14.84 7.08 -0.11
N SER A 167 -14.85 5.75 -0.11
CA SER A 167 -15.60 4.93 0.84
C SER A 167 -15.11 5.18 2.27
N LEU A 168 -13.79 5.15 2.48
CA LEU A 168 -13.18 5.46 3.76
C LEU A 168 -13.60 6.85 4.24
N ASN A 169 -13.48 7.86 3.38
CA ASN A 169 -13.86 9.23 3.74
C ASN A 169 -15.36 9.34 4.07
N HIS A 170 -16.23 8.68 3.32
CA HIS A 170 -17.67 8.70 3.56
C HIS A 170 -18.03 8.05 4.91
N HIS A 171 -17.57 6.83 5.12
CA HIS A 171 -17.83 6.06 6.33
C HIS A 171 -17.26 6.74 7.57
N TYR A 172 -16.01 7.22 7.46
CA TYR A 172 -15.36 7.97 8.52
C TYR A 172 -16.19 9.20 8.93
N ASN A 173 -16.60 10.04 7.97
CA ASN A 173 -17.40 11.24 8.25
C ASN A 173 -18.78 10.91 8.84
N SER A 174 -19.40 9.82 8.39
CA SER A 174 -20.68 9.34 8.92
C SER A 174 -20.57 8.94 10.38
N LEU A 175 -19.58 8.08 10.71
CA LEU A 175 -19.35 7.64 12.09
C LEU A 175 -18.93 8.78 13.01
N TYR A 176 -18.03 9.64 12.54
CA TYR A 176 -17.58 10.80 13.28
C TYR A 176 -18.75 11.71 13.70
N LYS A 177 -19.69 12.00 12.77
CA LYS A 177 -20.90 12.79 13.06
C LYS A 177 -21.83 12.12 14.07
N LYS A 178 -21.84 10.78 14.13
CA LYS A 178 -22.62 10.03 15.14
C LYS A 178 -21.96 10.14 16.52
N MET A 179 -20.64 9.97 16.62
CA MET A 179 -19.88 9.98 17.88
C MET A 179 -19.87 11.35 18.57
N THR A 180 -19.78 12.44 17.81
CA THR A 180 -19.73 13.81 18.35
C THR A 180 -21.01 14.26 19.03
N LYS A 181 -22.14 13.58 18.80
CA LYS A 181 -23.43 13.91 19.44
C LYS A 181 -23.61 13.28 20.83
N LYS A 182 -22.77 12.32 21.23
CA LYS A 182 -22.88 11.60 22.51
C LYS A 182 -21.49 11.24 23.07
N GLU A 183 -20.78 12.22 23.62
CA GLU A 183 -19.33 12.13 23.87
C GLU A 183 -18.87 11.01 24.83
N LYS A 184 -19.65 10.68 25.86
CA LYS A 184 -19.28 9.70 26.91
C LYS A 184 -19.63 8.24 26.58
N GLN A 185 -20.41 7.99 25.54
CA GLN A 185 -20.98 6.65 25.28
C GLN A 185 -20.16 5.81 24.29
N TYR A 186 -19.12 6.37 23.68
CA TYR A 186 -18.44 5.77 22.53
C TYR A 186 -16.90 5.81 22.64
N GLU A 187 -16.35 5.61 23.84
CA GLU A 187 -14.89 5.66 24.07
C GLU A 187 -14.14 4.58 23.26
N LYS A 188 -14.66 3.34 23.26
CA LYS A 188 -14.10 2.20 22.49
C LYS A 188 -14.13 2.50 21.00
N GLU A 189 -15.28 2.95 20.49
CA GLU A 189 -15.48 3.23 19.06
C GLU A 189 -14.61 4.38 18.56
N LYS A 190 -14.34 5.40 19.39
CA LYS A 190 -13.38 6.46 19.09
C LYS A 190 -11.97 5.90 18.93
N VAL A 191 -11.54 5.04 19.85
CA VAL A 191 -10.23 4.38 19.81
C VAL A 191 -10.10 3.51 18.57
N LEU A 192 -11.10 2.70 18.26
CA LEU A 192 -11.12 1.85 17.07
C LEU A 192 -11.09 2.67 15.79
N LEU A 193 -11.85 3.77 15.70
CA LEU A 193 -11.87 4.63 14.53
C LEU A 193 -10.51 5.32 14.30
N ARG A 194 -9.77 5.67 15.37
CA ARG A 194 -8.41 6.21 15.27
C ARG A 194 -7.40 5.16 14.81
N ALA A 195 -7.45 3.96 15.38
CA ALA A 195 -6.60 2.85 14.95
C ALA A 195 -6.86 2.50 13.47
N LEU A 196 -8.13 2.39 13.09
CA LEU A 196 -8.56 2.11 11.72
C LEU A 196 -8.05 3.15 10.73
N TYR A 197 -8.06 4.44 11.09
CA TYR A 197 -7.51 5.47 10.22
C TYR A 197 -6.02 5.23 9.91
N GLY A 198 -5.21 4.86 10.93
CA GLY A 198 -3.80 4.52 10.74
C GLY A 198 -3.59 3.31 9.84
N VAL A 199 -4.34 2.22 10.08
CA VAL A 199 -4.35 1.02 9.23
C VAL A 199 -4.62 1.40 7.78
N MET A 200 -5.68 2.19 7.55
CA MET A 200 -6.14 2.50 6.20
C MET A 200 -5.25 3.51 5.48
N ALA A 201 -4.65 4.46 6.20
CA ALA A 201 -3.65 5.36 5.63
C ALA A 201 -2.43 4.58 5.12
N ASN A 202 -1.89 3.66 5.94
CA ASN A 202 -0.77 2.81 5.55
C ASN A 202 -1.12 1.91 4.36
N THR A 203 -2.27 1.23 4.43
CA THR A 203 -2.76 0.31 3.39
C THR A 203 -2.99 1.00 2.05
N LEU A 204 -3.72 2.12 2.05
CA LEU A 204 -3.96 2.91 0.85
C LEU A 204 -2.67 3.37 0.21
N TYR A 205 -1.71 3.81 1.04
CA TYR A 205 -0.44 4.29 0.54
C TYR A 205 0.36 3.17 -0.13
N ILE A 206 0.60 2.04 0.57
CA ILE A 206 1.36 0.91 0.03
C ILE A 206 0.71 0.36 -1.24
N PHE A 207 -0.61 0.17 -1.26
CA PHE A 207 -1.30 -0.30 -2.47
C PHE A 207 -1.24 0.73 -3.61
N SER A 208 -1.19 2.02 -3.31
CA SER A 208 -0.95 3.06 -4.32
C SER A 208 0.47 3.01 -4.90
N VAL A 209 1.48 2.67 -4.08
CA VAL A 209 2.85 2.42 -4.55
C VAL A 209 2.86 1.23 -5.51
N PHE A 210 2.24 0.12 -5.13
CA PHE A 210 2.16 -1.08 -5.97
C PHE A 210 1.43 -0.80 -7.28
N ALA A 211 0.28 -0.11 -7.21
CA ALA A 211 -0.46 0.29 -8.40
C ALA A 211 0.38 1.20 -9.29
N ALA A 212 1.05 2.20 -8.75
CA ALA A 212 1.93 3.08 -9.51
C ALA A 212 3.09 2.32 -10.17
N ALA A 213 3.69 1.36 -9.46
CA ALA A 213 4.78 0.52 -9.95
C ALA A 213 4.34 -0.39 -11.11
N PHE A 214 3.25 -1.15 -10.94
CA PHE A 214 2.76 -2.08 -11.96
C PHE A 214 2.13 -1.37 -13.17
N THR A 215 1.37 -0.29 -12.95
CA THR A 215 0.77 0.52 -14.03
C THR A 215 1.75 1.48 -14.70
N ARG A 216 2.90 1.73 -14.07
CA ARG A 216 3.91 2.72 -14.48
C ARG A 216 3.32 4.12 -14.55
N SER A 217 2.39 4.41 -13.65
CA SER A 217 1.69 5.68 -13.62
C SER A 217 1.72 6.26 -12.21
N SER A 218 2.49 7.33 -12.05
CA SER A 218 2.49 8.15 -10.83
C SER A 218 1.12 8.75 -10.52
N LYS A 219 0.17 8.74 -11.48
CA LYS A 219 -1.22 9.13 -11.25
C LYS A 219 -1.94 8.23 -10.24
N ASN A 220 -1.47 6.99 -10.07
CA ASN A 220 -2.02 6.03 -9.12
C ASN A 220 -1.39 6.14 -7.74
N LEU A 221 -0.26 6.85 -7.60
CA LEU A 221 0.36 7.11 -6.32
C LEU A 221 -0.48 8.13 -5.54
N LEU A 222 -0.92 7.75 -4.35
CA LEU A 222 -1.67 8.64 -3.47
C LEU A 222 -0.69 9.44 -2.62
N HIS A 223 -0.91 10.76 -2.55
CA HIS A 223 -0.29 11.56 -1.51
C HIS A 223 -1.32 11.81 -0.41
N LEU A 224 -1.08 11.18 0.74
CA LEU A 224 -1.95 11.29 1.90
C LEU A 224 -1.33 12.30 2.86
N THR A 225 -1.91 13.49 2.94
CA THR A 225 -1.46 14.50 3.90
C THR A 225 -1.99 14.13 5.28
N ILE A 226 -1.08 13.85 6.21
CA ILE A 226 -1.41 13.91 7.63
C ILE A 226 -1.52 15.40 7.98
N PRO A 227 -2.65 15.89 8.52
CA PRO A 227 -2.79 17.29 8.90
C PRO A 227 -1.64 17.74 9.82
N LYS A 228 -0.94 18.83 9.47
CA LYS A 228 0.23 19.39 10.20
C LYS A 228 0.03 19.62 11.69
N GLU A 229 -1.21 19.81 12.09
CA GLU A 229 -1.63 19.94 13.49
C GLU A 229 -1.46 18.64 14.30
N MET A 230 -0.97 17.56 13.68
CA MET A 230 -0.53 16.30 14.32
C MET A 230 0.99 16.21 14.53
N GLU A 231 1.78 17.10 13.93
CA GLU A 231 3.25 17.15 14.10
C GLU A 231 3.65 17.90 15.38
N GLU A 232 2.78 18.81 15.83
CA GLU A 232 2.92 19.55 17.09
C GLU A 232 2.03 18.91 18.16
N GLU A 233 2.66 18.19 19.11
CA GLU A 233 2.09 17.53 20.30
C GLU A 233 1.56 16.10 20.12
N GLU A 234 2.34 15.12 20.60
CA GLU A 234 2.04 13.78 21.17
C GLU A 234 0.91 12.86 20.62
N GLU A 235 0.09 13.24 19.64
CA GLU A 235 -1.19 12.56 19.46
C GLU A 235 -1.23 11.45 18.39
N VAL A 236 -0.27 11.31 17.46
CA VAL A 236 -0.27 10.19 16.49
C VAL A 236 1.15 9.66 16.25
N ARG A 237 1.54 8.59 16.94
CA ARG A 237 2.94 8.09 16.95
C ARG A 237 3.48 7.66 15.59
N TRP A 238 2.62 7.12 14.73
CA TRP A 238 3.03 6.59 13.42
C TRP A 238 3.15 7.68 12.34
N GLY A 239 2.74 8.92 12.62
CA GLY A 239 2.64 9.98 11.62
C GLY A 239 3.98 10.37 11.00
N GLN A 240 5.02 10.51 11.83
CA GLN A 240 6.37 10.85 11.36
C GLN A 240 6.94 9.76 10.44
N ALA A 241 6.90 8.49 10.89
CA ALA A 241 7.35 7.35 10.10
C ALA A 241 6.61 7.26 8.75
N PHE A 242 5.31 7.58 8.74
CA PHE A 242 4.51 7.61 7.52
C PHE A 242 4.90 8.74 6.56
N VAL A 243 5.23 9.93 7.08
CA VAL A 243 5.73 11.04 6.26
C VAL A 243 7.08 10.70 5.66
N GLU A 244 7.98 10.07 6.42
CA GLU A 244 9.27 9.58 5.94
C GLU A 244 9.10 8.57 4.80
N LEU A 245 8.23 7.57 4.98
CA LEU A 245 7.88 6.60 3.94
C LEU A 245 7.32 7.29 2.68
N GLN A 246 6.47 8.32 2.84
CA GLN A 246 5.94 9.10 1.71
C GLN A 246 6.99 9.89 0.96
N ASN A 247 7.93 10.50 1.68
CA ASN A 247 8.97 11.33 1.09
C ASN A 247 10.01 10.51 0.34
N MET A 248 10.21 9.26 0.73
CA MET A 248 11.12 8.34 0.03
C MET A 248 10.58 7.88 -1.35
N VAL A 249 9.28 7.59 -1.50
CA VAL A 249 8.75 7.04 -2.79
C VAL A 249 8.47 8.15 -3.83
N LYS A 250 8.17 9.36 -3.37
CA LYS A 250 7.82 10.52 -4.22
C LYS A 250 8.89 10.89 -5.26
N PRO A 251 10.20 10.95 -4.95
CA PRO A 251 11.25 11.24 -5.92
C PRO A 251 11.32 10.21 -7.05
N LYS A 252 11.24 8.92 -6.73
CA LYS A 252 11.47 7.84 -7.70
C LYS A 252 10.33 7.72 -8.71
N THR A 253 9.08 7.79 -8.27
CA THR A 253 7.93 7.74 -9.19
C THR A 253 7.81 8.95 -10.14
N ARG A 254 8.52 10.05 -9.86
CA ARG A 254 8.51 11.28 -10.67
C ARG A 254 9.76 11.46 -11.53
N ASN A 255 10.92 10.97 -11.09
CA ASN A 255 12.22 11.27 -11.71
C ASN A 255 12.84 10.10 -12.48
N THR A 256 12.32 8.86 -12.39
CA THR A 256 12.87 7.77 -13.19
C THR A 256 12.53 7.99 -14.66
N SER A 257 13.57 8.13 -15.49
CA SER A 257 13.45 8.12 -16.95
C SER A 257 12.70 6.86 -17.38
N LEU A 258 11.44 7.04 -17.81
CA LEU A 258 10.53 5.98 -18.28
C LEU A 258 10.94 5.38 -19.64
N SER A 259 12.23 5.38 -20.00
CA SER A 259 12.66 4.82 -21.29
C SER A 259 12.52 3.29 -21.34
N LYS A 260 12.59 2.63 -20.18
CA LYS A 260 12.44 1.17 -20.04
C LYS A 260 11.06 0.77 -19.52
N ARG A 261 10.58 -0.39 -19.97
CA ARG A 261 9.25 -0.91 -19.65
C ARG A 261 9.08 -1.18 -18.16
N PHE A 262 10.12 -1.57 -17.43
CA PHE A 262 10.03 -1.91 -16.00
C PHE A 262 10.83 -1.02 -15.05
N GLY A 263 11.26 0.17 -15.47
CA GLY A 263 12.23 1.01 -14.73
C GLY A 263 11.87 1.40 -13.29
N VAL A 264 10.66 1.10 -12.80
CA VAL A 264 10.23 1.37 -11.42
C VAL A 264 10.52 0.18 -10.49
N ILE A 265 10.40 -1.07 -10.95
CA ILE A 265 10.66 -2.29 -10.16
C ILE A 265 12.01 -2.86 -10.58
N ARG A 266 12.99 -2.79 -9.69
CA ARG A 266 14.41 -3.04 -10.03
C ARG A 266 14.68 -4.46 -10.54
N ASP A 267 14.08 -5.46 -9.92
CA ASP A 267 14.23 -6.85 -10.35
C ASP A 267 13.74 -7.06 -11.79
N LEU A 268 12.60 -6.45 -12.14
CA LEU A 268 12.06 -6.53 -13.50
C LEU A 268 12.88 -5.72 -14.50
N GLU A 269 13.41 -4.56 -14.10
CA GLU A 269 14.30 -3.76 -14.94
C GLU A 269 15.61 -4.52 -15.26
N ALA A 270 16.15 -5.24 -14.28
CA ALA A 270 17.34 -6.07 -14.46
C ALA A 270 17.10 -7.18 -15.47
N VAL A 271 15.95 -7.87 -15.38
CA VAL A 271 15.54 -8.90 -16.36
C VAL A 271 15.39 -8.30 -17.76
N GLU A 272 14.68 -7.18 -17.90
CA GLU A 272 14.51 -6.52 -19.21
C GLU A 272 15.85 -6.08 -19.81
N SER A 273 16.71 -5.45 -19.01
CA SER A 273 18.03 -5.01 -19.46
C SER A 273 18.90 -6.19 -19.89
N GLY A 274 18.79 -7.34 -19.21
CA GLY A 274 19.46 -8.58 -19.60
C GLY A 274 18.97 -9.09 -20.95
N VAL A 275 17.66 -9.13 -21.16
CA VAL A 275 17.05 -9.54 -22.43
C VAL A 275 17.44 -8.60 -23.57
N GLU A 276 17.43 -7.28 -23.35
CA GLU A 276 17.83 -6.28 -24.34
C GLU A 276 19.29 -6.43 -24.79
N LYS A 277 20.22 -6.70 -23.85
CA LYS A 277 21.63 -6.98 -24.16
C LYS A 277 21.78 -8.18 -25.07
N LEU A 278 20.99 -9.24 -24.84
CA LEU A 278 21.00 -10.44 -25.70
C LEU A 278 20.51 -10.13 -27.12
N PHE A 279 19.45 -9.32 -27.26
CA PHE A 279 18.98 -8.86 -28.57
C PHE A 279 20.06 -8.05 -29.30
N THR A 280 20.74 -7.12 -28.63
CA THR A 280 21.75 -6.26 -29.27
C THR A 280 23.02 -7.01 -29.65
N GLN A 281 23.48 -7.97 -28.83
CA GLN A 281 24.62 -8.82 -29.17
C GLN A 281 24.35 -9.67 -30.42
N ARG A 282 23.10 -10.11 -30.63
CA ARG A 282 22.69 -10.85 -31.82
C ARG A 282 22.68 -9.97 -33.08
N SER A 283 22.12 -8.76 -33.01
CA SER A 283 22.13 -7.83 -34.15
C SER A 283 23.55 -7.50 -34.64
N LYS A 284 24.54 -7.52 -33.74
CA LYS A 284 25.95 -7.31 -34.12
C LYS A 284 26.61 -8.55 -34.76
N LYS A 285 26.22 -9.77 -34.38
CA LYS A 285 26.72 -11.02 -35.00
C LYS A 285 26.11 -11.29 -36.38
N GLY A 286 24.87 -10.86 -36.62
CA GLY A 286 24.21 -11.00 -37.93
C GLY A 286 24.71 -10.06 -39.03
N VAL A 287 25.51 -9.04 -38.70
CA VAL A 287 26.07 -8.05 -39.65
C VAL A 287 27.46 -8.46 -40.16
N LEU A 288 28.04 -9.55 -39.64
CA LEU A 288 29.36 -10.08 -40.05
C LEU A 288 29.29 -11.18 -41.12
N ILE A 289 28.13 -11.38 -41.75
CA ILE A 289 27.98 -12.27 -42.91
C ILE A 289 27.35 -11.45 -44.02
N TYR A 290 28.16 -10.66 -44.73
CA TYR A 290 28.07 -10.37 -46.17
C TYR A 290 29.40 -9.78 -46.62
#